data_AF-A0A259G464-F1
#
_entry.id   AF-A0A259G464-F1
#
_cell.length_a   1.000
_cell.length_b   1.000
_cell.length_c   1.000
_cell.angle_alpha   90.00
_cell.angle_beta   90.00
_cell.angle_gamma   90.00
#
_symmetry.space_group_name_H-M   'P 1'
#
loop_
_entity.id
_entity.type
_entity.pdbx_description
1 polymer ?
#
loop_
_entity_poly.entity_id
_entity_poly.type
_entity_poly.pdbx_seq_one_letter_code
_entity_poly.pdbx_strand_id
1 'polypeptide(L)'
;MKWITRERPKIDRIACPWLVARFIDPEAEFLYVPAADVLNIAKETGAIPYDIPGVEYGHRGELCSFDAFLDKHDLNDPALRQLAVIVRGADTDRLDLAPQCAGLLALSLGLSRNFADDHVMLSQGMVMYDALYAWAKNTQGEGHNWTYPT
;
A
#
# COMPACT_ATOMS: atom_id res chain seq x y z
N MET A 1 11.93 -3.59 12.24
CA MET A 1 12.47 -4.36 11.09
C MET A 1 12.72 -3.43 9.91
N LYS A 2 13.69 -3.73 9.04
CA LYS A 2 13.93 -2.93 7.83
C LYS A 2 13.30 -3.59 6.60
N TRP A 3 12.63 -2.79 5.78
CA TRP A 3 12.00 -3.21 4.54
C TRP A 3 12.56 -2.39 3.39
N ILE A 4 12.70 -2.98 2.21
CA ILE A 4 13.31 -2.31 1.07
C ILE A 4 12.57 -2.57 -0.23
N THR A 5 12.40 -1.53 -1.04
CA THR A 5 11.87 -1.63 -2.40
C THR A 5 12.49 -0.54 -3.29
N ARG A 6 12.09 -0.52 -4.56
CA ARG A 6 12.56 0.48 -5.53
C ARG A 6 11.95 1.85 -5.24
N GLU A 7 12.72 2.90 -5.51
CA GLU A 7 12.35 4.31 -5.40
C GLU A 7 11.14 4.71 -6.25
N ARG A 8 10.60 5.91 -5.99
CA ARG A 8 9.38 6.44 -6.63
C ARG A 8 8.20 5.48 -6.42
N PRO A 9 7.84 5.19 -5.15
CA PRO A 9 6.81 4.23 -4.80
C PRO A 9 5.43 4.68 -5.29
N LYS A 10 4.56 3.71 -5.56
CA LYS A 10 3.16 3.88 -5.93
C LYS A 10 2.39 2.71 -5.36
N ILE A 11 1.09 2.90 -5.10
CA ILE A 11 0.10 1.88 -4.75
C ILE A 11 0.68 0.86 -3.74
N ASP A 12 1.06 -0.35 -4.17
CA ASP A 12 1.59 -1.42 -3.32
C ASP A 12 2.81 -1.01 -2.51
N ARG A 13 3.70 -0.22 -3.12
CA ARG A 13 4.94 0.26 -2.46
C ARG A 13 4.70 1.29 -1.38
N ILE A 14 3.46 1.77 -1.22
CA ILE A 14 3.01 2.59 -0.09
C ILE A 14 2.03 1.80 0.80
N ALA A 15 1.13 1.00 0.20
CA ALA A 15 0.15 0.20 0.92
C ALA A 15 0.81 -0.82 1.86
N CYS A 16 1.86 -1.50 1.39
CA CYS A 16 2.59 -2.48 2.19
C CYS A 16 3.31 -1.83 3.39
N PRO A 17 4.06 -0.73 3.22
CA PRO A 17 4.57 0.03 4.37
C PRO A 17 3.51 0.45 5.38
N TRP A 18 2.35 0.92 4.92
CA TRP A 18 1.24 1.28 5.81
C TRP A 18 0.76 0.06 6.60
N LEU A 19 0.54 -1.07 5.93
CA LEU A 19 0.11 -2.31 6.56
C LEU A 19 1.13 -2.79 7.59
N VAL A 20 2.43 -2.74 7.25
CA VAL A 20 3.52 -3.09 8.16
C VAL A 20 3.49 -2.19 9.39
N ALA A 21 3.47 -0.87 9.20
CA ALA A 21 3.53 0.09 10.31
C ALA A 21 2.30 0.05 11.23
N ARG A 22 1.14 -0.42 10.74
CA ARG A 22 -0.12 -0.44 11.51
C ARG A 22 -0.42 -1.79 12.15
N PHE A 23 0.00 -2.90 11.53
CA PHE A 23 -0.44 -4.24 11.93
C PHE A 23 0.68 -5.24 12.19
N ILE A 24 1.92 -4.96 11.80
CA ILE A 24 3.04 -5.92 11.89
C ILE A 24 4.13 -5.41 12.82
N ASP A 25 4.64 -4.20 12.55
CA ASP A 25 5.79 -3.63 13.25
C ASP A 25 5.73 -2.10 13.23
N PRO A 26 5.35 -1.44 14.35
CA PRO A 26 5.26 0.02 14.42
C PRO A 26 6.62 0.72 14.38
N GLU A 27 7.72 0.01 14.60
CA GLU A 27 9.10 0.53 14.54
C GLU A 27 9.77 0.17 13.20
N ALA A 28 9.00 -0.20 12.18
CA ALA A 28 9.53 -0.54 10.87
C ALA A 28 10.17 0.66 10.17
N GLU A 29 11.33 0.42 9.54
CA GLU A 29 12.01 1.37 8.67
C GLU A 29 11.87 0.92 7.22
N PHE A 30 11.71 1.88 6.30
CA PHE A 30 11.52 1.62 4.88
C PHE A 30 12.63 2.26 4.08
N LEU A 31 13.28 1.50 3.22
CA LEU A 31 14.34 1.95 2.33
C LEU A 31 13.81 2.00 0.90
N TYR A 32 13.93 3.16 0.27
CA TYR A 32 13.64 3.37 -1.15
C TYR A 32 14.96 3.62 -1.87
N VAL A 33 15.29 2.75 -2.83
CA VAL A 33 16.58 2.78 -3.52
C VAL A 33 16.41 2.59 -5.02
N PRO A 34 17.40 2.92 -5.86
CA PRO A 34 17.33 2.61 -7.29
C PRO A 34 17.01 1.14 -7.52
N ALA A 35 16.19 0.84 -8.54
CA ALA A 35 15.68 -0.51 -8.77
C ALA A 35 16.78 -1.57 -8.93
N ALA A 36 17.93 -1.20 -9.50
CA ALA A 36 19.08 -2.08 -9.69
C ALA A 36 19.79 -2.45 -8.37
N ASP A 37 19.61 -1.64 -7.31
CA ASP A 37 20.36 -1.76 -6.07
C ASP A 37 19.57 -2.47 -4.96
N VAL A 38 18.26 -2.68 -5.14
CA VAL A 38 17.36 -3.25 -4.10
C VAL A 38 17.93 -4.52 -3.48
N LEU A 39 18.30 -5.52 -4.29
CA LEU A 39 18.79 -6.81 -3.78
C LEU A 39 20.17 -6.71 -3.13
N ASN A 40 21.06 -5.87 -3.66
CA ASN A 40 22.40 -5.68 -3.12
C ASN A 40 22.31 -5.00 -1.75
N ILE A 41 21.57 -3.90 -1.65
CA ILE A 41 21.38 -3.17 -0.39
C ILE A 41 20.58 -4.01 0.62
N ALA A 42 19.60 -4.79 0.18
CA ALA A 42 18.89 -5.74 1.06
C ALA A 42 19.87 -6.70 1.74
N LYS A 43 20.81 -7.27 0.97
CA LYS A 43 21.83 -8.19 1.50
C LYS A 43 22.79 -7.49 2.49
N GLU A 44 23.18 -6.26 2.20
CA GLU A 44 24.11 -5.49 3.06
C GLU A 44 23.46 -5.02 4.37
N THR A 45 22.20 -4.61 4.30
CA THR A 45 21.48 -4.01 5.44
C THR A 45 20.65 -5.01 6.24
N GLY A 46 20.44 -6.20 5.71
CA GLY A 46 19.49 -7.18 6.25
C GLY A 46 18.02 -6.77 6.05
N ALA A 47 17.74 -5.76 5.21
CA ALA A 47 16.38 -5.33 4.92
C ALA A 47 15.63 -6.38 4.08
N ILE A 48 14.34 -6.57 4.38
CA ILE A 48 13.48 -7.55 3.70
C ILE A 48 12.94 -6.91 2.40
N PRO A 49 13.26 -7.47 1.22
CA PRO A 49 12.77 -6.93 -0.04
C PRO A 49 11.30 -7.26 -0.27
N TYR A 50 10.56 -6.30 -0.81
CA TYR A 50 9.15 -6.46 -1.19
C TYR A 50 8.82 -5.71 -2.49
N ASP A 51 7.72 -6.08 -3.13
CA ASP A 51 7.26 -5.52 -4.42
C ASP A 51 8.33 -5.54 -5.53
N ILE A 52 9.07 -6.65 -5.61
CA ILE A 52 9.99 -6.91 -6.71
C ILE A 52 9.86 -8.37 -7.19
N PRO A 53 10.26 -8.71 -8.43
CA PRO A 53 10.14 -10.08 -8.93
C PRO A 53 10.93 -11.10 -8.09
N GLY A 54 10.30 -12.23 -7.78
CA GLY A 54 10.96 -13.40 -7.19
C GLY A 54 11.23 -13.34 -5.68
N VAL A 55 10.75 -12.32 -4.96
CA VAL A 55 10.86 -12.25 -3.50
C VAL A 55 9.59 -12.74 -2.81
N GLU A 56 9.72 -13.10 -1.53
CA GLU A 56 8.63 -13.64 -0.71
C GLU A 56 7.41 -12.69 -0.62
N TYR A 57 7.68 -11.39 -0.46
CA TYR A 57 6.69 -10.32 -0.40
C TYR A 57 6.48 -9.63 -1.77
N GLY A 58 6.44 -10.44 -2.83
CA GLY A 58 6.15 -10.00 -4.20
C GLY A 58 4.80 -10.50 -4.70
N HIS A 59 4.50 -10.19 -5.97
CA HIS A 59 3.28 -10.65 -6.62
C HIS A 59 3.26 -12.17 -6.81
N ARG A 60 2.08 -12.78 -6.69
CA ARG A 60 1.87 -14.23 -6.86
C ARG A 60 0.65 -14.49 -7.74
N GLY A 61 0.88 -14.85 -8.99
CA GLY A 61 -0.19 -15.00 -9.99
C GLY A 61 -0.94 -13.67 -10.15
N GLU A 62 -2.22 -13.67 -9.80
CA GLU A 62 -3.06 -12.47 -9.82
C GLU A 62 -3.00 -11.64 -8.53
N LEU A 63 -2.34 -12.11 -7.48
CA LEU A 63 -2.24 -11.42 -6.20
C LEU A 63 -1.08 -10.42 -6.20
N CYS A 64 -1.28 -9.25 -5.60
CA CYS A 64 -0.23 -8.25 -5.46
C CYS A 64 0.58 -8.44 -4.16
N SER A 65 1.57 -7.59 -3.90
CA SER A 65 2.41 -7.68 -2.71
C SER A 65 1.59 -7.51 -1.42
N PHE A 66 0.59 -6.62 -1.42
CA PHE A 66 -0.30 -6.42 -0.26
C PHE A 66 -0.98 -7.73 0.17
N ASP A 67 -1.43 -8.53 -0.79
CA ASP A 67 -2.02 -9.85 -0.52
C ASP A 67 -1.02 -10.82 0.12
N ALA A 68 0.24 -10.79 -0.33
CA ALA A 68 1.30 -11.61 0.23
C ALA A 68 1.56 -11.29 1.71
N PHE A 69 1.52 -10.00 2.09
CA PHE A 69 1.63 -9.59 3.49
C PHE A 69 0.45 -10.10 4.34
N LEU A 70 -0.79 -9.96 3.86
CA LEU A 70 -1.95 -10.43 4.60
C LEU A 70 -1.89 -11.94 4.87
N ASP A 71 -1.52 -12.72 3.86
CA ASP A 71 -1.35 -14.17 3.96
C ASP A 71 -0.20 -14.56 4.90
N LYS A 72 0.98 -13.93 4.73
CA LYS A 72 2.18 -14.26 5.51
C LYS A 72 2.06 -13.95 6.99
N HIS A 73 1.29 -12.92 7.34
CA HIS A 73 1.10 -12.46 8.71
C HIS A 73 -0.26 -12.85 9.32
N ASP A 74 -1.03 -13.71 8.64
CA ASP A 74 -2.35 -14.18 9.08
C ASP A 74 -3.32 -13.04 9.45
N LEU A 75 -3.31 -11.98 8.66
CA LEU A 75 -4.14 -10.80 8.88
C LEU A 75 -5.53 -11.01 8.25
N ASN A 76 -6.53 -11.25 9.11
CA ASN A 76 -7.87 -11.67 8.71
C ASN A 76 -8.98 -10.62 8.90
N ASP A 77 -8.63 -9.35 9.19
CA ASP A 77 -9.61 -8.27 9.29
C ASP A 77 -10.38 -8.10 7.96
N PRO A 78 -11.73 -8.19 7.94
CA PRO A 78 -12.52 -8.00 6.73
C PRO A 78 -12.25 -6.67 6.00
N ALA A 79 -11.99 -5.58 6.73
CA ALA A 79 -11.65 -4.30 6.12
C ALA A 79 -10.30 -4.37 5.39
N LEU A 80 -9.31 -5.08 5.94
CA LEU A 80 -8.03 -5.31 5.26
C LEU A 80 -8.21 -6.17 4.01
N ARG A 81 -9.09 -7.18 4.05
CA ARG A 81 -9.40 -8.01 2.88
C ARG A 81 -10.04 -7.20 1.75
N GLN A 82 -10.88 -6.24 2.08
CA GLN A 82 -11.43 -5.33 1.07
C GLN A 82 -10.40 -4.35 0.52
N LEU A 83 -9.54 -3.79 1.39
CA LEU A 83 -8.41 -2.97 0.94
C LEU A 83 -7.53 -3.75 -0.03
N ALA A 84 -7.30 -5.05 0.21
CA ALA A 84 -6.52 -5.90 -0.69
C ALA A 84 -7.11 -5.95 -2.10
N VAL A 85 -8.44 -6.04 -2.24
CA VAL A 85 -9.11 -5.99 -3.56
C VAL A 85 -8.88 -4.64 -4.24
N ILE A 86 -9.03 -3.54 -3.50
CA ILE A 86 -8.89 -2.18 -4.04
C ILE A 86 -7.45 -1.92 -4.49
N VAL A 87 -6.49 -2.25 -3.62
CA VAL A 87 -5.05 -2.11 -3.85
C VAL A 87 -4.62 -2.96 -5.04
N ARG A 88 -4.99 -4.24 -5.08
CA ARG A 88 -4.70 -5.13 -6.20
C ARG A 88 -5.27 -4.61 -7.52
N GLY A 89 -6.51 -4.14 -7.53
CA GLY A 89 -7.13 -3.60 -8.75
C GLY A 89 -6.41 -2.36 -9.27
N ALA A 90 -6.00 -1.46 -8.37
CA ALA A 90 -5.23 -0.27 -8.74
C ALA A 90 -3.81 -0.64 -9.21
N ASP A 91 -3.12 -1.54 -8.53
CA ASP A 91 -1.71 -1.89 -8.79
C ASP A 91 -1.53 -2.73 -10.06
N THR A 92 -2.54 -3.56 -10.38
CA THR A 92 -2.51 -4.49 -11.52
C THR A 92 -3.33 -4.02 -12.74
N ASP A 93 -3.75 -2.75 -12.77
CA ASP A 93 -4.56 -2.15 -13.85
C ASP A 93 -5.90 -2.88 -14.11
N ARG A 94 -6.49 -3.45 -13.07
CA ARG A 94 -7.81 -4.11 -13.08
C ARG A 94 -8.80 -3.26 -12.31
N LEU A 95 -9.10 -2.09 -12.88
CA LEU A 95 -9.88 -1.04 -12.22
C LEU A 95 -11.35 -1.40 -12.01
N ASP A 96 -11.81 -2.49 -12.60
CA ASP A 96 -13.15 -3.06 -12.46
C ASP A 96 -13.31 -3.93 -11.20
N LEU A 97 -12.23 -4.29 -10.50
CA LEU A 97 -12.30 -5.09 -9.26
C LEU A 97 -13.06 -4.38 -8.13
N ALA A 98 -12.99 -3.05 -8.07
CA ALA A 98 -13.80 -2.25 -7.16
C ALA A 98 -13.94 -0.80 -7.68
N PRO A 99 -15.06 -0.10 -7.42
CA PRO A 99 -15.23 1.30 -7.81
C PRO A 99 -14.12 2.24 -7.31
N GLN A 100 -13.46 1.88 -6.21
CA GLN A 100 -12.42 2.67 -5.57
C GLN A 100 -11.05 2.54 -6.26
N CYS A 101 -10.83 1.53 -7.12
CA CYS A 101 -9.53 1.25 -7.73
C CYS A 101 -9.02 2.43 -8.57
N ALA A 102 -9.85 2.98 -9.46
CA ALA A 102 -9.46 4.10 -10.31
C ALA A 102 -9.13 5.36 -9.49
N GLY A 103 -9.87 5.60 -8.40
CA GLY A 103 -9.60 6.71 -7.47
C GLY A 103 -8.27 6.54 -6.74
N LEU A 104 -7.98 5.33 -6.24
CA LEU A 104 -6.70 5.03 -5.59
C LEU A 104 -5.52 5.20 -6.56
N LEU A 105 -5.65 4.71 -7.79
CA LEU A 105 -4.64 4.90 -8.84
C LEU A 105 -4.38 6.40 -9.09
N ALA A 106 -5.44 7.19 -9.28
CA ALA A 106 -5.34 8.63 -9.54
C ALA A 106 -4.63 9.37 -8.38
N LEU A 107 -5.02 9.09 -7.14
CA LEU A 107 -4.39 9.69 -5.96
C LEU A 107 -2.92 9.28 -5.84
N SER A 108 -2.59 8.00 -6.04
CA SER A 108 -1.21 7.52 -5.96
C SER A 108 -0.30 8.15 -7.01
N LEU A 109 -0.78 8.30 -8.25
CA LEU A 109 -0.06 9.01 -9.31
C LEU A 109 0.13 10.49 -8.97
N GLY A 110 -0.90 11.14 -8.41
CA GLY A 110 -0.84 12.52 -7.93
C GLY A 110 0.20 12.72 -6.83
N LEU A 111 0.22 11.85 -5.81
CA LEU A 111 1.23 11.89 -4.75
C LEU A 111 2.65 11.74 -5.32
N SER A 112 2.84 10.80 -6.24
CA SER A 112 4.14 10.59 -6.92
C SER A 112 4.59 11.83 -7.71
N ARG A 113 3.63 12.57 -8.28
CA ARG A 113 3.92 13.83 -8.98
C ARG A 113 4.23 14.99 -8.04
N ASN A 114 3.54 15.06 -6.90
CA ASN A 114 3.65 16.19 -5.96
C ASN A 114 4.90 16.11 -5.08
N PHE A 115 5.39 14.90 -4.80
CA PHE A 115 6.50 14.68 -3.88
C PHE A 115 7.66 13.97 -4.59
N ALA A 116 8.80 14.68 -4.67
CA ALA A 116 10.04 14.11 -5.20
C ALA A 116 10.71 13.17 -4.19
N ASP A 117 10.62 13.51 -2.90
CA ASP A 117 11.14 12.73 -1.79
C ASP A 117 10.19 11.57 -1.44
N ASP A 118 10.71 10.35 -1.46
CA ASP A 118 9.92 9.13 -1.27
C ASP A 118 9.42 8.96 0.17
N HIS A 119 10.13 9.47 1.18
CA HIS A 119 9.70 9.42 2.58
C HIS A 119 8.61 10.44 2.86
N VAL A 120 8.71 11.64 2.28
CA VAL A 120 7.61 12.62 2.33
C VAL A 120 6.39 12.04 1.63
N MET A 121 6.56 11.44 0.44
CA MET A 121 5.47 10.78 -0.27
C MET A 121 4.81 9.68 0.57
N LEU A 122 5.63 8.83 1.21
CA LEU A 122 5.16 7.78 2.11
C LEU A 122 4.31 8.37 3.24
N SER A 123 4.77 9.45 3.89
CA SER A 123 4.02 10.09 4.98
C SER A 123 2.61 10.52 4.57
N GLN A 124 2.45 11.05 3.36
CA GLN A 124 1.15 11.46 2.81
C GLN A 124 0.29 10.26 2.42
N GLY A 125 0.93 9.23 1.85
CA GLY A 125 0.29 7.96 1.57
C GLY A 125 -0.28 7.27 2.83
N MET A 126 0.43 7.34 3.96
CA MET A 126 -0.06 6.76 5.22
C MET A 126 -1.41 7.35 5.63
N VAL A 127 -1.59 8.67 5.52
CA VAL A 127 -2.86 9.34 5.83
C VAL A 127 -3.98 8.85 4.92
N MET A 128 -3.70 8.67 3.63
CA MET A 128 -4.67 8.18 2.65
C MET A 128 -5.10 6.74 2.98
N TYR A 129 -4.19 5.85 3.34
CA TYR A 129 -4.52 4.47 3.70
C TYR A 129 -5.21 4.37 5.07
N ASP A 130 -4.85 5.21 6.04
CA ASP A 130 -5.61 5.32 7.30
C ASP A 130 -7.07 5.70 7.01
N ALA A 131 -7.30 6.68 6.13
CA ALA A 131 -8.64 7.10 5.73
C ALA A 131 -9.39 5.99 4.96
N LEU A 132 -8.73 5.33 4.01
CA LEU A 132 -9.34 4.25 3.22
C LEU A 132 -9.71 3.05 4.11
N TYR A 133 -8.86 2.69 5.07
CA TYR A 133 -9.14 1.64 6.04
C TYR A 133 -10.29 2.01 6.98
N ALA A 134 -10.31 3.24 7.51
CA ALA A 134 -11.42 3.72 8.33
C ALA A 134 -12.75 3.70 7.56
N TRP A 135 -12.73 4.09 6.27
CA TRP A 135 -13.89 3.98 5.39
C TRP A 135 -14.34 2.53 5.21
N ALA A 136 -13.40 1.63 4.88
CA ALA A 136 -13.71 0.23 4.69
C ALA A 136 -14.29 -0.42 5.95
N LYS A 137 -13.86 0.04 7.12
CA LYS A 137 -14.30 -0.51 8.41
C LYS A 137 -15.65 0.04 8.89
N ASN A 138 -15.91 1.33 8.68
CA ASN A 138 -16.99 2.01 9.41
C ASN A 138 -17.97 2.81 8.54
N THR A 139 -17.57 3.33 7.38
CA THR A 139 -18.32 4.42 6.71
C THR A 139 -18.76 4.12 5.28
N GLN A 140 -18.82 2.84 4.87
CA GLN A 140 -19.23 2.46 3.51
C GLN A 140 -20.66 2.85 3.14
N GLY A 141 -21.56 2.88 4.12
CA GLY A 141 -22.95 3.27 3.93
C GLY A 141 -23.19 4.78 4.00
N GLU A 142 -22.16 5.57 4.29
CA GLU A 142 -22.29 7.02 4.41
C GLU A 142 -22.25 7.68 3.03
N GLY A 143 -23.33 8.40 2.70
CA GLY A 143 -23.37 9.31 1.56
C GLY A 143 -23.05 10.74 1.96
N HIS A 144 -22.79 11.60 0.99
CA HIS A 144 -22.64 13.05 1.23
C HIS A 144 -24.03 13.70 1.42
N ASN A 145 -24.67 13.41 2.55
CA ASN A 145 -26.01 13.90 2.88
C ASN A 145 -25.89 15.15 3.76
N TRP A 146 -26.02 16.32 3.14
CA TRP A 146 -26.18 17.58 3.88
C TRP A 146 -27.66 17.74 4.26
N THR A 147 -28.04 17.31 5.46
CA THR A 147 -29.37 17.67 6.00
C THR A 147 -29.30 19.10 6.53
N TYR A 148 -29.89 20.05 5.81
CA TYR A 148 -30.16 21.37 6.39
C TYR A 148 -31.15 21.19 7.55
N PRO A 149 -30.90 21.81 8.72
CA PRO A 149 -31.91 21.83 9.77
C PRO A 149 -33.15 22.58 9.24
N THR A 150 -34.29 21.90 9.27
CA THR A 150 -35.62 22.48 9.03
C THR A 150 -36.03 23.40 10.16
#